data_AF-A0A0S6VU21-F1
#
_entry.id   AF-A0A0S6VU21-F1
#
_cell.length_a   1.000
_cell.length_b   1.000
_cell.length_c   1.000
_cell.angle_alpha   90.00
_cell.angle_beta   90.00
_cell.angle_gamma   90.00
#
_symmetry.space_group_name_H-M   'P 1'
#
loop_
_entity.id
_entity.type
_entity.pdbx_description
1 polymer ?
#
loop_
_entity_poly.entity_id
_entity_poly.type
_entity_poly.pdbx_seq_one_letter_code
_entity_poly.pdbx_strand_id
1 'polypeptide(L)'
;MAWGVIWLLMNIFVRGSNASAEATADEIATLLKDAQTSFEKQEFIASYEAYRKVLAIDPMHQAAREKIYEIVTIYKTLEETARAANDEERADMFQRQHRTIIKEMLNIFTLQLEKQLTIYTDLKAKAKQGDDVQKQITTELEYIITTLQQLKYMYVEFPREPAKAEKMVERIDKTLTAYQNELATYKK
;
A
#
# COMPACT_ATOMS: atom_id res chain seq x y z
N MET A 1 -14.55 -41.15 -25.97
CA MET A 1 -13.25 -40.52 -26.29
C MET A 1 -13.32 -39.01 -26.06
N ALA A 2 -13.39 -38.56 -24.80
CA ALA A 2 -13.54 -37.12 -24.47
C ALA A 2 -12.80 -36.71 -23.17
N TRP A 3 -11.79 -37.50 -22.77
CA TRP A 3 -11.01 -37.22 -21.56
C TRP A 3 -9.63 -36.59 -21.84
N GLY A 4 -9.14 -36.63 -23.10
CA GLY A 4 -7.82 -36.09 -23.46
C GLY A 4 -7.78 -34.57 -23.70
N VAL A 5 -8.91 -33.95 -24.07
CA VAL A 5 -8.96 -32.51 -24.43
C VAL A 5 -9.04 -31.62 -23.18
N ILE A 6 -9.64 -32.12 -22.09
CA ILE A 6 -9.75 -31.39 -20.82
C ILE A 6 -8.39 -31.30 -20.11
N TRP A 7 -7.52 -32.32 -20.26
CA TRP A 7 -6.17 -32.30 -19.68
C TRP A 7 -5.22 -31.32 -20.39
N LEU A 8 -5.41 -31.09 -21.70
CA LEU A 8 -4.58 -30.15 -22.46
C LEU A 8 -4.92 -28.67 -22.17
N LEU A 9 -6.18 -28.37 -21.86
CA LEU A 9 -6.62 -26.99 -21.54
C LEU A 9 -6.24 -26.56 -20.11
N MET A 10 -6.10 -27.50 -19.16
CA MET A 10 -5.60 -27.18 -17.82
C MET A 10 -4.09 -26.86 -17.78
N ASN A 11 -3.29 -27.39 -18.72
CA ASN A 11 -1.84 -27.15 -18.76
C ASN A 11 -1.45 -25.82 -19.46
N ILE A 12 -2.33 -25.27 -20.28
CA ILE A 12 -2.13 -23.98 -20.95
C ILE A 12 -2.52 -22.81 -20.03
N PHE A 13 -3.50 -23.00 -19.13
CA PHE A 13 -3.90 -21.96 -18.18
C PHE A 13 -2.88 -21.74 -17.05
N VAL A 14 -2.20 -22.80 -16.58
CA VAL A 14 -1.17 -22.71 -15.54
C VAL A 14 0.18 -22.16 -16.06
N ARG A 15 0.49 -22.34 -17.35
CA ARG A 15 1.72 -21.78 -17.95
C ARG A 15 1.61 -20.28 -18.30
N GLY A 16 0.41 -19.78 -18.59
CA GLY A 16 0.20 -18.36 -18.88
C GLY A 16 0.27 -17.45 -17.64
N SER A 17 -0.16 -17.94 -16.47
CA SER A 17 -0.11 -17.18 -15.22
C SER A 17 1.31 -16.99 -14.68
N ASN A 18 2.16 -18.01 -14.82
CA ASN A 18 3.49 -18.01 -14.23
C ASN A 18 4.45 -17.04 -14.93
N ALA A 19 4.38 -16.91 -16.26
CA ALA A 19 5.23 -15.98 -17.00
C ALA A 19 4.91 -14.50 -16.71
N SER A 20 3.63 -14.16 -16.51
CA SER A 20 3.22 -12.80 -16.12
C SER A 20 3.61 -12.48 -14.68
N ALA A 21 3.51 -13.45 -13.77
CA ALA A 21 3.91 -13.29 -12.37
C ALA A 21 5.43 -13.20 -12.21
N GLU A 22 6.19 -14.01 -12.95
CA GLU A 22 7.66 -13.94 -13.00
C GLU A 22 8.14 -12.60 -13.56
N ALA A 23 7.53 -12.12 -14.65
CA ALA A 23 7.85 -10.81 -15.21
C ALA A 23 7.61 -9.66 -14.20
N THR A 24 6.54 -9.72 -13.40
CA THR A 24 6.29 -8.72 -12.35
C THR A 24 7.27 -8.82 -11.18
N ALA A 25 7.73 -10.03 -10.83
CA ALA A 25 8.69 -10.22 -9.75
C ALA A 25 10.08 -9.67 -10.12
N ASP A 26 10.53 -9.92 -11.35
CA ASP A 26 11.81 -9.40 -11.86
C ASP A 26 11.79 -7.86 -11.97
N GLU A 27 10.66 -7.29 -12.40
CA GLU A 27 10.47 -5.84 -12.44
C GLU A 27 10.53 -5.23 -11.04
N ILE A 28 9.81 -5.79 -10.05
CA ILE A 28 9.88 -5.36 -8.66
C ILE A 28 11.31 -5.45 -8.12
N ALA A 29 12.01 -6.57 -8.36
CA ALA A 29 13.38 -6.77 -7.89
C ALA A 29 14.34 -5.72 -8.46
N THR A 30 14.20 -5.41 -9.75
CA THR A 30 14.99 -4.36 -10.42
C THR A 30 14.71 -2.99 -9.79
N LEU A 31 13.44 -2.63 -9.63
CA LEU A 31 13.03 -1.35 -9.03
C LEU A 31 13.53 -1.22 -7.58
N LEU A 32 13.46 -2.29 -6.78
CA LEU A 32 13.96 -2.28 -5.40
C LEU A 32 15.47 -2.08 -5.34
N LYS A 33 16.22 -2.71 -6.24
CA LYS A 33 17.68 -2.53 -6.32
C LYS A 33 18.05 -1.09 -6.70
N ASP A 34 17.36 -0.53 -7.69
CA ASP A 34 17.56 0.87 -8.10
C ASP A 34 17.20 1.83 -6.97
N ALA A 35 16.05 1.61 -6.32
CA ALA A 35 15.59 2.41 -5.19
C ALA A 35 16.60 2.41 -4.04
N GLN A 36 17.12 1.23 -3.69
CA GLN A 36 18.12 1.05 -2.64
C GLN A 36 19.45 1.72 -3.02
N THR A 37 19.89 1.57 -4.26
CA THR A 37 21.12 2.21 -4.75
C THR A 37 21.03 3.74 -4.65
N SER A 38 19.91 4.33 -5.06
CA SER A 38 19.68 5.77 -4.91
C SER A 38 19.53 6.18 -3.44
N PHE A 39 18.91 5.34 -2.60
CA PHE A 39 18.82 5.58 -1.16
C PHE A 39 20.20 5.70 -0.51
N GLU A 40 21.10 4.76 -0.81
CA GLU A 40 22.48 4.73 -0.28
C GLU A 40 23.31 5.93 -0.73
N LYS A 41 23.02 6.46 -1.93
CA LYS A 41 23.61 7.69 -2.46
C LYS A 41 22.97 8.97 -1.93
N GLN A 42 21.97 8.87 -1.05
CA GLN A 42 21.17 9.99 -0.54
C GLN A 42 20.39 10.74 -1.64
N GLU A 43 20.15 10.09 -2.77
CA GLU A 43 19.31 10.57 -3.87
C GLU A 43 17.84 10.27 -3.56
N PHE A 44 17.32 10.85 -2.47
CA PHE A 44 16.04 10.44 -1.89
C PHE A 44 14.83 10.59 -2.82
N ILE A 45 14.83 11.57 -3.74
CA ILE A 45 13.77 11.70 -4.75
C ILE A 45 13.79 10.53 -5.73
N ALA A 46 14.95 10.17 -6.26
CA ALA A 46 15.08 9.04 -7.18
C ALA A 46 14.72 7.72 -6.49
N SER A 47 15.16 7.55 -5.23
CA SER A 47 14.80 6.42 -4.40
C SER A 47 13.29 6.33 -4.17
N TYR A 48 12.65 7.45 -3.82
CA TYR A 48 11.20 7.54 -3.65
C TYR A 48 10.45 7.14 -4.93
N GLU A 49 10.85 7.67 -6.09
CA GLU A 49 10.19 7.36 -7.36
C GLU A 49 10.24 5.87 -7.70
N ALA A 50 11.37 5.20 -7.43
CA ALA A 50 11.53 3.78 -7.65
C ALA A 50 10.67 2.95 -6.68
N TYR A 51 10.66 3.27 -5.37
CA TYR A 51 9.74 2.61 -4.43
C TYR A 51 8.27 2.87 -4.74
N ARG A 52 7.92 4.06 -5.23
CA ARG A 52 6.55 4.38 -5.66
C ARG A 52 6.10 3.50 -6.83
N LYS A 53 7.00 3.21 -7.78
CA LYS A 53 6.72 2.26 -8.87
C LYS A 53 6.50 0.84 -8.34
N VAL A 54 7.27 0.41 -7.35
CA VAL A 54 7.01 -0.87 -6.66
C VAL A 54 5.59 -0.89 -6.08
N LEU A 55 5.17 0.17 -5.39
CA LEU A 55 3.82 0.26 -4.82
C LEU A 55 2.70 0.37 -5.88
N ALA A 56 3.01 0.76 -7.10
CA ALA A 56 2.05 0.72 -8.20
C ALA A 56 1.80 -0.71 -8.71
N ILE A 57 2.80 -1.59 -8.60
CA ILE A 57 2.70 -3.02 -8.98
C ILE A 57 2.16 -3.84 -7.81
N ASP A 58 2.78 -3.70 -6.64
CA ASP A 58 2.37 -4.33 -5.38
C ASP A 58 2.17 -3.25 -4.30
N PRO A 59 0.93 -2.75 -4.15
CA PRO A 59 0.61 -1.76 -3.12
C PRO A 59 0.83 -2.28 -1.68
N MET A 60 0.86 -3.61 -1.49
CA MET A 60 1.13 -4.25 -0.21
C MET A 60 2.61 -4.55 0.04
N HIS A 61 3.52 -4.13 -0.86
CA HIS A 61 4.95 -4.34 -0.67
C HIS A 61 5.51 -3.62 0.58
N GLN A 62 5.72 -4.38 1.65
CA GLN A 62 6.06 -3.84 2.98
C GLN A 62 7.35 -3.03 2.97
N ALA A 63 8.44 -3.59 2.43
CA ALA A 63 9.74 -2.92 2.46
C ALA A 63 9.75 -1.60 1.69
N ALA A 64 8.94 -1.48 0.63
CA ALA A 64 8.86 -0.25 -0.15
C ALA A 64 8.13 0.85 0.64
N ARG A 65 7.05 0.50 1.35
CA ARG A 65 6.37 1.45 2.25
C ARG A 65 7.27 1.93 3.37
N GLU A 66 7.94 1.00 4.06
CA GLU A 66 8.84 1.32 5.17
C GLU A 66 9.94 2.30 4.73
N LYS A 67 10.53 2.05 3.55
CA LYS A 67 11.55 2.95 2.99
C LYS A 67 11.00 4.31 2.59
N ILE A 68 9.77 4.39 2.07
CA ILE A 68 9.13 5.69 1.83
C ILE A 68 8.89 6.45 3.14
N TYR A 69 8.45 5.78 4.22
CA TYR A 69 8.29 6.42 5.53
C TYR A 69 9.62 6.91 6.11
N GLU A 70 10.70 6.15 5.89
CA GLU A 70 12.05 6.57 6.24
C GLU A 70 12.46 7.84 5.48
N ILE A 71 12.23 7.91 4.17
CA ILE A 71 12.48 9.11 3.34
C ILE A 71 11.67 10.32 3.85
N VAL A 72 10.40 10.13 4.18
CA VAL A 72 9.53 11.19 4.74
C VAL A 72 10.10 11.71 6.06
N THR A 73 10.56 10.81 6.92
CA THR A 73 11.19 11.16 8.21
C THR A 73 12.49 11.94 8.00
N ILE A 74 13.33 11.51 7.04
CA ILE A 74 14.57 12.22 6.68
C ILE A 74 14.26 13.65 6.24
N TYR A 75 13.29 13.85 5.35
CA TYR A 75 12.92 15.21 4.92
C TYR A 75 12.42 16.08 6.06
N LYS A 76 11.67 15.52 7.00
CA LYS A 76 11.23 16.24 8.20
C LYS A 76 12.43 16.66 9.06
N THR A 77 13.38 15.76 9.32
CA THR A 77 14.60 16.09 10.09
C THR A 77 15.47 17.14 9.37
N LEU A 78 15.58 17.05 8.04
CA LEU A 78 16.30 18.04 7.23
C LEU A 78 15.61 19.41 7.27
N GLU A 79 14.28 19.47 7.23
CA GLU A 79 13.48 20.69 7.43
C GLU A 79 13.78 21.31 8.81
N GLU A 80 13.68 20.52 9.89
CA GLU A 80 13.92 20.97 11.26
C GLU A 80 15.36 21.50 11.46
N THR A 81 16.34 20.80 10.89
CA THR A 81 17.75 21.18 10.94
C THR A 81 18.01 22.48 10.19
N ALA A 82 17.42 22.64 8.99
CA ALA A 82 17.55 23.87 8.21
C ALA A 82 16.92 25.07 8.92
N ARG A 83 15.73 24.90 9.53
CA ARG A 83 15.10 25.94 10.36
C ARG A 83 15.96 26.33 11.55
N ALA A 84 16.53 25.36 12.26
CA ALA A 84 17.42 25.63 13.38
C ALA A 84 18.69 26.41 12.95
N ALA A 85 19.12 26.24 11.71
CA ALA A 85 20.23 26.99 11.11
C ALA A 85 19.82 28.35 10.50
N ASN A 86 18.53 28.74 10.57
CA ASN A 86 17.95 29.89 9.86
C ASN A 86 18.12 29.84 8.33
N ASP A 87 18.21 28.64 7.75
CA ASP A 87 18.23 28.39 6.30
C ASP A 87 16.81 28.13 5.79
N GLU A 88 16.02 29.20 5.72
CA GLU A 88 14.58 29.13 5.36
C GLU A 88 14.34 28.57 3.96
N GLU A 89 15.23 28.85 3.00
CA GLU A 89 15.08 28.35 1.63
C GLU A 89 15.14 26.82 1.58
N ARG A 90 16.12 26.22 2.26
CA ARG A 90 16.22 24.76 2.35
C ARG A 90 15.10 24.16 3.19
N ALA A 91 14.74 24.80 4.31
CA ALA A 91 13.62 24.36 5.13
C ALA A 91 12.33 24.23 4.30
N ASP A 92 12.00 25.26 3.52
CA ASP A 92 10.83 25.27 2.64
C ASP A 92 10.92 24.22 1.54
N MET A 93 12.11 24.01 0.96
CA MET A 93 12.32 22.96 -0.03
C MET A 93 12.03 21.57 0.57
N PHE A 94 12.60 21.25 1.73
CA PHE A 94 12.37 19.96 2.40
C PHE A 94 10.93 19.78 2.84
N GLN A 95 10.30 20.83 3.35
CA GLN A 95 8.88 20.83 3.70
C GLN A 95 8.01 20.51 2.48
N ARG A 96 8.29 21.11 1.32
CA ARG A 96 7.56 20.83 0.07
C ARG A 96 7.69 19.36 -0.33
N GLN A 97 8.89 18.78 -0.27
CA GLN A 97 9.10 17.37 -0.61
C GLN A 97 8.38 16.44 0.35
N HIS A 98 8.56 16.64 1.65
CA HIS A 98 7.85 15.93 2.71
C HIS A 98 6.33 15.92 2.49
N ARG A 99 5.74 17.11 2.26
CA ARG A 99 4.30 17.25 2.02
C ARG A 99 3.85 16.55 0.74
N THR A 100 4.61 16.64 -0.35
CA THR A 100 4.27 15.99 -1.62
C THR A 100 4.19 14.48 -1.45
N ILE A 101 5.22 13.86 -0.85
CA ILE A 101 5.27 12.42 -0.63
C ILE A 101 4.08 11.95 0.22
N ILE A 102 3.78 12.64 1.33
CA ILE A 102 2.62 12.31 2.18
C ILE A 102 1.31 12.38 1.39
N LYS A 103 1.15 13.38 0.53
CA LYS A 103 -0.05 13.52 -0.31
C LYS A 103 -0.24 12.32 -1.22
N GLU A 104 0.84 11.94 -1.90
CA GLU A 104 0.83 10.84 -2.86
C GLU A 104 0.57 9.51 -2.16
N MET A 105 1.21 9.27 -1.02
CA MET A 105 0.98 8.07 -0.21
C MET A 105 -0.46 7.96 0.29
N LEU A 106 -1.04 9.05 0.80
CA LEU A 106 -2.46 9.08 1.17
C LEU A 106 -3.36 8.73 -0.02
N ASN A 107 -3.09 9.31 -1.19
CA ASN A 107 -3.86 9.05 -2.40
C ASN A 107 -3.77 7.57 -2.84
N ILE A 108 -2.57 6.99 -2.82
CA ILE A 108 -2.35 5.57 -3.15
C ILE A 108 -3.20 4.68 -2.23
N PHE A 109 -3.13 4.89 -0.92
CA PHE A 109 -3.88 4.07 0.03
C PHE A 109 -5.40 4.31 -0.04
N THR A 110 -5.85 5.53 -0.31
CA THR A 110 -7.28 5.81 -0.51
C THR A 110 -7.82 5.07 -1.74
N LEU A 111 -7.16 5.18 -2.90
CA LEU A 111 -7.59 4.48 -4.12
C LEU A 111 -7.56 2.96 -3.95
N GLN A 112 -6.54 2.45 -3.28
CA GLN A 112 -6.42 1.04 -2.94
C GLN A 112 -7.58 0.58 -2.03
N LEU A 113 -7.90 1.34 -0.99
CA LEU A 113 -9.02 1.03 -0.10
C LEU A 113 -10.35 1.00 -0.86
N GLU A 114 -10.61 1.98 -1.72
CA GLU A 114 -11.83 2.04 -2.54
C GLU A 114 -11.98 0.82 -3.45
N LYS A 115 -10.88 0.40 -4.10
CA LYS A 115 -10.86 -0.82 -4.93
C LYS A 115 -11.24 -2.06 -4.11
N GLN A 116 -10.64 -2.23 -2.94
CA GLN A 116 -10.87 -3.43 -2.12
C GLN A 116 -12.25 -3.45 -1.48
N LEU A 117 -12.77 -2.29 -1.08
CA LEU A 117 -14.15 -2.19 -0.62
C LEU A 117 -15.15 -2.59 -1.71
N THR A 118 -14.86 -2.27 -2.97
CA THR A 118 -15.70 -2.69 -4.11
C THR A 118 -15.69 -4.20 -4.26
N ILE A 119 -14.50 -4.82 -4.31
CA ILE A 119 -14.35 -6.29 -4.45
C ILE A 119 -15.02 -7.01 -3.27
N TYR A 120 -14.75 -6.56 -2.04
CA TYR A 120 -15.36 -7.11 -0.84
C TYR A 120 -16.89 -7.03 -0.88
N THR A 121 -17.47 -5.91 -1.31
CA THR A 121 -18.93 -5.73 -1.40
C THR A 121 -19.54 -6.72 -2.41
N ASP A 122 -18.89 -6.89 -3.57
CA ASP A 122 -19.32 -7.84 -4.60
C ASP A 122 -19.24 -9.30 -4.12
N LEU A 123 -18.17 -9.65 -3.40
CA LEU A 123 -18.00 -10.98 -2.81
C LEU A 123 -19.03 -11.24 -1.72
N LYS A 124 -19.30 -10.25 -0.87
CA LYS A 124 -20.30 -10.34 0.21
C LYS A 124 -21.71 -10.58 -0.34
N ALA A 125 -22.07 -9.96 -1.47
CA ALA A 125 -23.32 -10.25 -2.16
C ALA A 125 -23.41 -11.71 -2.65
N LYS A 126 -22.26 -12.34 -2.93
CA LYS A 126 -22.14 -13.73 -3.39
C LYS A 126 -21.89 -14.74 -2.27
N ALA A 127 -21.83 -14.32 -1.00
CA ALA A 127 -21.37 -15.15 0.12
C ALA A 127 -22.14 -16.48 0.32
N LYS A 128 -23.36 -16.60 -0.23
CA LYS A 128 -24.16 -17.85 -0.22
C LYS A 128 -23.65 -18.92 -1.20
N GLN A 129 -22.65 -18.62 -2.04
CA GLN A 129 -22.21 -19.47 -3.14
C GLN A 129 -21.13 -20.51 -2.76
N GLY A 130 -20.74 -20.58 -1.47
CA GLY A 130 -19.89 -21.64 -0.93
C GLY A 130 -18.58 -21.16 -0.31
N ASP A 131 -17.81 -22.12 0.21
CA ASP A 131 -16.60 -21.87 1.03
C ASP A 131 -15.49 -21.10 0.30
N ASP A 132 -15.41 -21.20 -1.02
CA ASP A 132 -14.42 -20.47 -1.82
C ASP A 132 -14.62 -18.95 -1.73
N VAL A 133 -15.88 -18.50 -1.77
CA VAL A 133 -16.21 -17.07 -1.62
C VAL A 133 -15.89 -16.57 -0.21
N GLN A 134 -16.06 -17.40 0.82
CA GLN A 134 -15.70 -17.01 2.20
C GLN A 134 -14.19 -16.81 2.37
N LYS A 135 -13.36 -17.65 1.74
CA LYS A 135 -11.90 -17.47 1.74
C LYS A 135 -11.48 -16.17 1.05
N GLN A 136 -12.12 -15.85 -0.08
CA GLN A 136 -11.89 -14.59 -0.78
C GLN A 136 -12.31 -13.39 0.08
N ILE A 137 -13.49 -13.43 0.72
CA ILE A 137 -13.95 -12.39 1.66
C ILE A 137 -12.94 -12.18 2.80
N THR A 138 -12.44 -13.27 3.39
CA THR A 138 -11.44 -13.22 4.47
C THR A 138 -10.18 -12.50 4.01
N THR A 139 -9.69 -12.84 2.81
CA THR A 139 -8.51 -12.23 2.20
C THR A 139 -8.71 -10.72 1.97
N GLU A 140 -9.85 -10.33 1.41
CA GLU A 140 -10.15 -8.91 1.16
C GLU A 140 -10.32 -8.10 2.46
N LEU A 141 -10.93 -8.70 3.50
CA LEU A 141 -11.05 -8.06 4.80
C LEU A 141 -9.68 -7.83 5.45
N GLU A 142 -8.76 -8.79 5.38
CA GLU A 142 -7.39 -8.62 5.88
C GLU A 142 -6.69 -7.47 5.15
N TYR A 143 -6.84 -7.40 3.83
CA TYR A 143 -6.28 -6.34 3.01
C TYR A 143 -6.85 -4.95 3.38
N ILE A 144 -8.17 -4.84 3.53
CA ILE A 144 -8.86 -3.61 3.95
C ILE A 144 -8.34 -3.16 5.32
N ILE A 145 -8.25 -4.09 6.28
CA ILE A 145 -7.76 -3.81 7.64
C ILE A 145 -6.32 -3.28 7.59
N THR A 146 -5.42 -3.94 6.86
CA THR A 146 -4.04 -3.48 6.74
C THR A 146 -3.97 -2.10 6.08
N THR A 147 -4.75 -1.85 5.02
CA THR A 147 -4.78 -0.53 4.35
C THR A 147 -5.29 0.58 5.29
N LEU A 148 -6.32 0.30 6.09
CA LEU A 148 -6.82 1.21 7.11
C LEU A 148 -5.78 1.49 8.20
N GLN A 149 -5.01 0.48 8.64
CA GLN A 149 -3.91 0.67 9.58
C GLN A 149 -2.82 1.58 9.02
N GLN A 150 -2.47 1.43 7.72
CA GLN A 150 -1.51 2.32 7.05
C GLN A 150 -2.03 3.76 6.96
N LEU A 151 -3.30 3.94 6.59
CA LEU A 151 -3.93 5.27 6.61
C LEU A 151 -3.91 5.89 8.00
N LYS A 152 -4.24 5.12 9.04
CA LYS A 152 -4.18 5.59 10.44
C LYS A 152 -2.78 6.06 10.79
N TYR A 153 -1.76 5.24 10.51
CA TYR A 153 -0.36 5.60 10.75
C TYR A 153 0.00 6.94 10.09
N MET A 154 -0.37 7.13 8.83
CA MET A 154 -0.12 8.37 8.10
C MET A 154 -0.78 9.60 8.75
N TYR A 155 -2.02 9.48 9.23
CA TYR A 155 -2.70 10.59 9.91
C TYR A 155 -2.14 10.89 11.30
N VAL A 156 -1.60 9.88 12.00
CA VAL A 156 -0.99 10.04 13.32
C VAL A 156 0.40 10.65 13.23
N GLU A 157 1.28 10.09 12.39
CA GLU A 157 2.68 10.51 12.31
C GLU A 157 2.89 11.76 11.48
N PHE A 158 2.04 11.96 10.46
CA PHE A 158 2.19 13.04 9.50
C PHE A 158 0.93 13.92 9.38
N PRO A 159 0.43 14.49 10.49
CA PRO A 159 -0.79 15.27 10.48
C PRO A 159 -0.58 16.59 9.72
N ARG A 160 -1.24 16.72 8.56
CA ARG A 160 -1.28 18.00 7.82
C ARG A 160 -2.08 19.06 8.55
N GLU A 161 -3.19 18.64 9.15
CA GLU A 161 -4.12 19.47 9.91
C GLU A 161 -4.53 18.69 11.16
N PRO A 162 -3.92 18.92 12.33
CA PRO A 162 -4.10 18.06 13.51
C PRO A 162 -5.56 17.78 13.87
N ALA A 163 -6.41 18.82 13.87
CA ALA A 163 -7.83 18.69 14.18
C ALA A 163 -8.62 17.85 13.15
N LYS A 164 -8.22 17.86 11.86
CA LYS A 164 -8.83 16.99 10.85
C LYS A 164 -8.26 15.57 10.94
N ALA A 165 -6.96 15.44 11.21
CA ALA A 165 -6.30 14.16 11.37
C ALA A 165 -6.92 13.35 12.53
N GLU A 166 -7.17 13.98 13.67
CA GLU A 166 -7.84 13.35 14.82
C GLU A 166 -9.21 12.76 14.45
N LYS A 167 -10.06 13.56 13.78
CA LYS A 167 -11.38 13.10 13.30
C LYS A 167 -11.26 11.95 12.29
N MET A 168 -10.23 11.97 11.45
CA MET A 168 -9.98 10.89 10.50
C MET A 168 -9.53 9.60 11.21
N VAL A 169 -8.64 9.72 12.21
CA VAL A 169 -8.19 8.59 13.03
C VAL A 169 -9.37 7.95 13.76
N GLU A 170 -10.25 8.73 14.38
CA GLU A 170 -11.46 8.23 15.06
C GLU A 170 -12.35 7.44 14.09
N ARG A 171 -12.59 7.96 12.88
CA ARG A 171 -13.37 7.29 11.84
C ARG A 171 -12.71 5.99 11.39
N ILE A 172 -11.38 5.99 11.22
CA ILE A 172 -10.61 4.81 10.84
C ILE A 172 -10.71 3.75 11.94
N ASP A 173 -10.58 4.12 13.22
CA ASP A 173 -10.66 3.18 14.35
C ASP A 173 -12.02 2.50 14.47
N LYS A 174 -13.09 3.28 14.29
CA LYS A 174 -14.45 2.72 14.24
C LYS A 174 -14.61 1.72 13.10
N THR A 175 -14.10 2.07 11.92
CA THR A 175 -14.16 1.23 10.71
C THR A 175 -13.32 -0.05 10.87
N LEU A 176 -12.10 0.08 11.42
CA LEU A 176 -11.22 -1.04 11.74
C LEU A 176 -11.89 -2.04 12.68
N THR A 177 -12.48 -1.54 13.77
CA THR A 177 -13.20 -2.39 14.74
C THR A 177 -14.33 -3.17 14.06
N ALA A 178 -15.10 -2.53 13.18
CA ALA A 178 -16.18 -3.18 12.44
C ALA A 178 -15.65 -4.31 11.54
N TYR A 179 -14.61 -4.06 10.74
CA TYR A 179 -14.06 -5.07 9.84
C TYR A 179 -13.31 -6.19 10.57
N GLN A 180 -12.65 -5.90 11.69
CA GLN A 180 -12.02 -6.93 12.54
C GLN A 180 -13.05 -7.87 13.16
N ASN A 181 -14.16 -7.31 13.67
CA ASN A 181 -15.26 -8.11 14.20
C ASN A 181 -15.89 -8.98 13.10
N GLU A 182 -16.06 -8.42 11.90
CA GLU A 182 -16.59 -9.18 10.77
C GLU A 182 -15.61 -10.29 10.33
N LEU A 183 -14.32 -10.01 10.21
CA LEU A 183 -13.30 -11.01 9.88
C LEU A 183 -13.32 -12.18 10.88
N ALA A 184 -13.52 -11.89 12.18
CA ALA A 184 -13.65 -12.91 13.21
C ALA A 184 -14.87 -13.83 13.04
N THR A 185 -15.88 -13.43 12.24
CA THR A 185 -17.03 -14.30 11.92
C THR A 185 -16.72 -15.32 10.82
N TYR A 186 -15.78 -15.02 9.92
CA TYR A 186 -15.36 -15.92 8.84
C TYR A 186 -14.24 -16.89 9.24
N LYS A 187 -13.56 -16.63 10.35
CA LYS A 187 -12.48 -17.49 10.90
C LYS A 187 -12.96 -18.54 11.91
N LYS A 188 -14.26 -18.61 12.19
CA LYS A 188 -14.88 -19.59 13.11
C LYS A 188 -15.31 -20.83 12.35
#